data_AF-A0A966DKW3-F1
#
_entry.id   AF-A0A966DKW3-F1
#
_cell.length_a   1.000
_cell.length_b   1.000
_cell.length_c   1.000
_cell.angle_alpha   90.00
_cell.angle_beta   90.00
_cell.angle_gamma   90.00
#
_symmetry.space_group_name_H-M   'P 1'
#
loop_
_entity.id
_entity.type
_entity.pdbx_description
1 polymer ?
#
loop_
_entity_poly.entity_id
_entity_poly.type
_entity_poly.pdbx_seq_one_letter_code
_entity_poly.pdbx_strand_id
1 'polypeptide(L)'
;LIDEIHTPDSSRYFYSEGYQERFEKGEEQKQLSKEFVRKWLMENGFQGLEGQQVPEMTDAYCESVSERYIELYEKIVGEKFVKADAADLTTRIEKNITEYLKL
;
A
#
# COMPACT_ATOMS: atom_id res chain seq x y z
N LEU A 1 -13.34 18.29 -4.79
CA LEU A 1 -12.69 17.06 -4.30
C LEU A 1 -11.59 16.73 -5.29
N ILE A 2 -10.35 16.69 -4.82
CA ILE A 2 -9.15 16.42 -5.63
C ILE A 2 -8.28 15.42 -4.85
N ASP A 3 -7.36 14.75 -5.55
CA ASP A 3 -6.47 13.72 -4.98
C ASP A 3 -7.18 12.41 -4.58
N GLU A 4 -6.49 11.54 -3.85
CA GLU A 4 -6.99 10.25 -3.40
C GLU A 4 -7.87 10.30 -2.14
N ILE A 5 -8.80 9.34 -2.04
CA ILE A 5 -9.76 9.25 -0.95
C ILE A 5 -9.96 7.77 -0.60
N HIS A 6 -10.05 7.47 0.68
CA HIS A 6 -10.34 6.13 1.17
C HIS A 6 -9.30 5.09 0.70
N THR A 7 -8.04 5.51 0.61
CA THR A 7 -6.89 4.64 0.31
C THR A 7 -6.11 4.32 1.59
N PRO A 8 -5.29 3.24 1.63
CA PRO A 8 -4.38 2.96 2.75
C PRO A 8 -3.38 4.09 3.05
N ASP A 9 -3.27 5.04 2.12
CA ASP A 9 -2.24 6.08 2.07
C ASP A 9 -2.77 7.38 2.66
N SER A 10 -4.01 7.71 2.30
CA SER A 10 -4.74 8.88 2.77
C SER A 10 -5.52 8.64 4.07
N SER A 11 -5.68 7.38 4.48
CA SER A 11 -6.55 6.99 5.61
C SER A 11 -5.95 5.89 6.49
N ARG A 12 -6.36 5.86 7.76
CA ARG A 12 -6.04 4.76 8.69
C ARG A 12 -7.26 3.86 8.88
N TYR A 13 -7.17 2.64 8.35
CA TYR A 13 -8.21 1.63 8.51
C TYR A 13 -7.90 0.70 9.67
N PHE A 14 -8.81 0.61 10.63
CA PHE A 14 -8.73 -0.31 11.76
C PHE A 14 -9.78 -1.40 11.64
N TYR A 15 -9.44 -2.61 12.07
CA TYR A 15 -10.45 -3.66 12.21
C TYR A 15 -11.33 -3.34 13.41
N SER A 16 -12.65 -3.35 13.20
CA SER A 16 -13.64 -3.18 14.27
C SER A 16 -13.55 -4.32 15.29
N GLU A 17 -13.32 -5.54 14.81
CA GLU A 17 -13.15 -6.73 15.64
C GLU A 17 -11.95 -6.60 16.58
N GLY A 18 -12.21 -6.64 17.89
CA GLY A 18 -11.19 -6.52 18.94
C GLY A 18 -10.60 -5.12 19.10
N TYR A 19 -11.12 -4.08 18.43
CA TYR A 19 -10.60 -2.72 18.55
C TYR A 19 -10.66 -2.22 20.00
N GLN A 20 -11.86 -2.30 20.60
CA GLN A 20 -12.12 -1.80 21.94
C GLN A 20 -11.26 -2.50 22.99
N GLU A 21 -11.15 -3.83 22.90
CA GLU A 21 -10.33 -4.63 23.81
C GLU A 21 -8.85 -4.22 23.75
N ARG A 22 -8.28 -4.11 22.54
CA ARG A 22 -6.89 -3.65 22.37
C ARG A 22 -6.71 -2.22 22.87
N PHE A 23 -7.70 -1.36 22.66
CA PHE A 23 -7.65 0.02 23.10
C PHE A 23 -7.62 0.12 24.63
N GLU A 24 -8.48 -0.61 25.32
CA GLU A 24 -8.52 -0.67 26.79
C GLU A 24 -7.24 -1.24 27.40
N LYS A 25 -6.57 -2.16 26.70
CA LYS A 25 -5.28 -2.72 27.12
C LYS A 25 -4.06 -1.88 26.72
N GLY A 26 -4.25 -0.81 25.94
CA GLY A 26 -3.15 -0.01 25.40
C GLY A 26 -2.30 -0.76 24.35
N GLU A 27 -2.86 -1.79 23.71
CA GLU A 27 -2.20 -2.60 22.69
C GLU A 27 -2.26 -1.92 21.30
N GLU A 28 -1.30 -2.28 20.44
CA GLU A 28 -1.30 -1.79 19.07
C GLU A 28 -2.53 -2.25 18.30
N GLN A 29 -3.16 -1.30 17.59
CA GLN A 29 -4.34 -1.62 16.80
C GLN A 29 -3.98 -2.35 15.52
N LYS A 30 -4.75 -3.40 15.21
CA LYS A 30 -4.69 -4.04 13.89
C LYS A 30 -5.19 -3.04 12.85
N GLN A 31 -4.33 -2.70 11.88
CA GLN A 31 -4.64 -1.72 10.86
C GLN A 31 -4.17 -2.13 9.46
N LEU A 32 -4.87 -1.64 8.44
CA LEU A 32 -4.55 -1.74 7.02
C LEU A 32 -4.20 -0.34 6.48
N SER A 33 -3.04 0.17 6.85
CA SER A 33 -2.54 1.48 6.43
C SER A 33 -1.06 1.41 6.03
N LYS A 34 -0.52 2.46 5.42
CA LYS A 34 0.92 2.56 5.08
C LYS A 34 1.90 2.48 6.27
N GLU A 35 1.41 2.51 7.51
CA GLU A 35 2.26 2.51 8.70
C GLU A 35 3.15 1.26 8.81
N PHE A 36 2.72 0.09 8.31
CA PHE A 36 3.57 -1.09 8.37
C PHE A 36 4.84 -0.95 7.52
N VAL A 37 4.76 -0.26 6.37
CA VAL A 37 5.93 -0.01 5.51
C VAL A 37 6.88 0.94 6.21
N ARG A 38 6.34 1.98 6.86
CA ARG A 38 7.13 2.93 7.66
C ARG A 38 7.86 2.22 8.80
N LYS A 39 7.15 1.39 9.57
CA LYS A 39 7.76 0.60 10.66
C LYS A 39 8.86 -0.31 10.14
N TRP A 40 8.61 -1.04 9.05
CA TRP A 40 9.62 -1.90 8.45
C TRP A 40 10.86 -1.12 7.98
N LEU A 41 10.68 0.05 7.35
CA LEU A 41 11.79 0.91 6.96
C LEU A 41 12.61 1.34 8.20
N MET A 42 11.94 1.76 9.27
CA MET A 42 12.59 2.15 10.53
C MET A 42 13.35 0.99 11.18
N GLU A 43 12.76 -0.20 11.22
CA GLU A 43 13.37 -1.44 11.73
C GLU A 43 14.61 -1.84 10.93
N ASN A 44 14.63 -1.52 9.62
CA ASN A 44 15.77 -1.74 8.73
C ASN A 44 16.70 -0.52 8.64
N GLY A 45 16.64 0.40 9.61
CA GLY A 45 17.59 1.50 9.75
C GLY A 45 17.36 2.68 8.80
N PHE A 46 16.20 2.77 8.16
CA PHE A 46 15.84 3.85 7.24
C PHE A 46 14.75 4.75 7.81
N GLN A 47 15.10 6.03 7.95
CA GLN A 47 14.22 7.11 8.42
C GLN A 47 14.26 8.33 7.49
N GLY A 48 14.97 8.23 6.36
CA GLY A 48 15.18 9.34 5.42
C GLY A 48 16.22 10.36 5.87
N LEU A 49 17.12 9.99 6.79
CA LEU A 49 18.25 10.84 7.19
C LEU A 49 19.37 10.78 6.15
N GLU A 50 20.19 11.83 6.11
CA GLU A 50 21.32 11.91 5.18
C GLU A 50 22.29 10.73 5.37
N GLY A 51 22.74 10.14 4.27
CA GLY A 51 23.65 8.99 4.27
C GLY A 51 22.99 7.63 4.53
N GLN A 52 21.70 7.57 4.84
CA GLN A 52 20.96 6.31 4.92
C GLN A 52 20.64 5.76 3.53
N GLN A 53 20.69 4.44 3.39
CA GLN A 53 20.26 3.75 2.18
C GLN A 53 18.89 3.11 2.40
N VAL A 54 18.05 3.18 1.38
CA VAL A 54 16.77 2.47 1.39
C VAL A 54 17.07 0.96 1.47
N PRO A 55 16.49 0.22 2.42
CA PRO A 55 16.68 -1.21 2.52
C PRO A 55 16.17 -1.91 1.27
N GLU A 56 16.79 -3.02 0.90
CA GLU A 56 16.33 -3.81 -0.24
C GLU A 56 14.91 -4.33 0.01
N MET A 57 13.97 -3.89 -0.83
CA MET A 57 12.61 -4.40 -0.83
C MET A 57 12.56 -5.65 -1.70
N THR A 58 12.80 -6.80 -1.08
CA THR A 58 12.75 -8.09 -1.77
C THR A 58 11.38 -8.32 -2.40
N ASP A 59 11.32 -9.12 -3.47
CA ASP A 59 10.07 -9.48 -4.14
C ASP A 59 9.04 -10.05 -3.15
N ALA A 60 9.48 -10.88 -2.20
CA ALA A 60 8.63 -11.44 -1.17
C ALA A 60 8.04 -10.36 -0.24
N TYR A 61 8.83 -9.36 0.13
CA TYR A 61 8.33 -8.24 0.92
C TYR A 61 7.35 -7.38 0.12
N CYS A 62 7.68 -7.05 -1.13
CA CYS A 62 6.81 -6.33 -2.05
C CYS A 62 5.47 -7.04 -2.28
N GLU A 63 5.47 -8.36 -2.41
CA GLU A 63 4.25 -9.17 -2.51
C GLU A 63 3.42 -9.05 -1.23
N SER A 64 4.03 -9.20 -0.05
CA SER A 64 3.32 -9.05 1.23
C SER A 64 2.72 -7.65 1.44
N VAL A 65 3.39 -6.61 0.94
CA VAL A 65 2.89 -5.24 0.93
C VAL A 65 1.67 -5.16 0.01
N SER A 66 1.77 -5.69 -1.20
CA SER A 66 0.71 -5.69 -2.22
C SER A 66 -0.54 -6.42 -1.73
N GLU A 67 -0.40 -7.59 -1.10
CA GLU A 67 -1.50 -8.37 -0.53
C GLU A 67 -2.32 -7.57 0.49
N ARG A 68 -1.69 -6.71 1.29
CA ARG A 68 -2.39 -5.86 2.27
C ARG A 68 -3.22 -4.76 1.61
N TYR A 69 -2.73 -4.17 0.52
CA TYR A 69 -3.50 -3.18 -0.25
C TYR A 69 -4.69 -3.85 -0.94
N ILE A 70 -4.45 -5.04 -1.51
CA ILE A 70 -5.50 -5.87 -2.10
C ILE A 70 -6.55 -6.21 -1.05
N GLU A 71 -6.14 -6.67 0.15
CA GLU A 71 -7.08 -6.99 1.23
C GLU A 71 -7.97 -5.79 1.57
N LEU A 72 -7.41 -4.58 1.69
CA LEU A 72 -8.21 -3.39 1.96
C LEU A 72 -9.20 -3.12 0.82
N TYR A 73 -8.73 -3.14 -0.43
CA TYR A 73 -9.59 -2.96 -1.59
C TYR A 73 -10.76 -3.94 -1.58
N GLU A 74 -10.49 -5.24 -1.41
CA GLU A 74 -11.52 -6.28 -1.41
C GLU A 74 -12.51 -6.11 -0.25
N LYS A 75 -12.05 -5.64 0.92
CA LYS A 75 -12.92 -5.36 2.07
C LYS A 75 -13.83 -4.15 1.87
N ILE A 76 -13.33 -3.09 1.24
CA ILE A 76 -14.09 -1.86 1.02
C ILE A 76 -15.07 -2.04 -0.16
N VAL A 77 -14.59 -2.62 -1.26
CA VAL A 77 -15.33 -2.72 -2.53
C VAL A 77 -16.21 -3.98 -2.56
N GLY A 78 -15.83 -5.04 -1.86
CA GLY A 78 -16.56 -6.32 -1.86
C GLY A 78 -16.28 -7.18 -3.10
N GLU A 79 -15.35 -6.77 -3.96
CA GLU A 79 -14.97 -7.46 -5.20
C GLU A 79 -13.56 -8.01 -5.10
N LYS A 80 -13.25 -9.05 -5.88
CA LYS A 80 -11.90 -9.60 -5.97
C LYS A 80 -10.99 -8.71 -6.79
N PHE A 81 -9.81 -8.41 -6.27
CA PHE A 81 -8.82 -7.65 -7.02
C PHE A 81 -8.21 -8.52 -8.12
N VAL A 82 -8.22 -8.03 -9.35
CA VAL A 82 -7.57 -8.69 -10.49
C VAL A 82 -6.26 -7.97 -10.77
N LYS A 83 -5.13 -8.65 -10.52
CA LYS A 83 -3.80 -8.11 -10.84
C LYS A 83 -3.69 -7.89 -12.35
N ALA A 84 -3.22 -6.71 -12.74
CA ALA A 84 -2.96 -6.39 -14.14
C ALA A 84 -1.75 -7.19 -14.65
N ASP A 85 -1.79 -7.56 -15.93
CA ASP A 85 -0.62 -8.11 -16.61
C ASP A 85 0.49 -7.05 -16.67
N ALA A 86 1.69 -7.47 -16.28
CA ALA A 86 2.91 -6.67 -16.19
C ALA A 86 3.97 -7.08 -17.23
N ALA A 87 3.68 -8.00 -18.15
CA ALA A 87 4.66 -8.51 -19.11
C ALA A 87 5.21 -7.44 -20.07
N ASP A 88 4.40 -6.45 -20.45
CA ASP A 88 4.79 -5.43 -21.44
C ASP A 88 4.37 -4.00 -21.01
N LEU A 89 4.79 -3.63 -19.79
CA LEU A 89 4.43 -2.34 -19.19
C LEU A 89 4.90 -1.15 -20.03
N THR A 90 6.13 -1.18 -20.53
CA THR A 90 6.75 -0.07 -21.26
C THR A 90 5.97 0.23 -22.53
N THR A 91 5.70 -0.79 -23.36
CA THR A 91 4.94 -0.60 -24.60
C THR A 91 3.50 -0.20 -24.32
N ARG A 92 2.86 -0.73 -23.27
CA ARG A 92 1.51 -0.29 -22.86
C ARG A 92 1.47 1.19 -22.50
N ILE A 93 2.46 1.68 -21.75
CA ILE A 93 2.57 3.10 -21.36
C ILE A 93 2.79 3.96 -22.60
N GLU A 94 3.76 3.62 -23.44
CA GLU A 94 4.07 4.36 -24.67
C GLU A 94 2.87 4.46 -25.61
N LYS A 95 2.16 3.35 -25.81
CA LYS A 95 0.96 3.30 -26.65
C LYS A 95 -0.11 4.27 -26.14
N ASN A 96 -0.46 4.20 -24.86
CA ASN A 96 -1.52 5.03 -24.27
C ASN A 96 -1.18 6.53 -24.35
N ILE A 97 0.09 6.91 -24.09
CA ILE A 97 0.55 8.30 -24.19
C ILE A 97 0.47 8.78 -25.64
N THR A 98 0.99 7.99 -26.57
CA THR A 98 1.02 8.36 -28.00
C THR A 98 -0.39 8.47 -28.59
N GLU A 99 -1.31 7.60 -28.20
CA GLU A 99 -2.72 7.67 -28.61
C GLU A 99 -3.40 8.93 -28.08
N TYR A 100 -3.17 9.30 -26.80
CA TYR A 100 -3.71 10.52 -26.22
C TYR A 100 -3.19 11.79 -26.91
N LEU A 101 -1.89 11.85 -27.24
CA LEU A 101 -1.27 13.01 -27.88
C LEU A 101 -1.62 13.18 -29.36
N LYS A 102 -2.22 12.16 -30.00
CA LYS A 102 -2.68 12.21 -31.40
C LYS A 102 -4.11 12.76 -31.56
N LEU A 103 -4.84 12.94 -30.46
CA LEU A 103 -6.12 13.67 -30.41
C LEU A 103 -5.89 15.18 -30.52
#